data_AF-A0A1C5SES0-F1
#
_entry.id   AF-A0A1C5SES0-F1
#
_cell.length_a   1.000
_cell.length_b   1.000
_cell.length_c   1.000
_cell.angle_alpha   90.00
_cell.angle_beta   90.00
_cell.angle_gamma   90.00
#
_symmetry.space_group_name_H-M   'P 1'
#
loop_
_entity.id
_entity.type
_entity.pdbx_description
1 polymer ?
#
loop_
_entity_poly.entity_id
_entity_poly.type
_entity_poly.pdbx_seq_one_letter_code
_entity_poly.pdbx_strand_id
1 'polypeptide(L)'
;MKARTNIVKQSDIKKEVAKEMQKRYSELQGEIMQDITEQIMATVLWTLDKWYGWKGKRLRAFIDAVNSTFDIMDTAEFDNDNNASYLKETYGIDLSELISTEMTDRVQKGG
;
A
#
# COMPACT_ATOMS: atom_id res chain seq x y z
N MET A 1 50.38 0.11 28.09
CA MET A 1 48.95 0.09 27.71
C MET A 1 48.84 -0.39 26.26
N LYS A 2 48.34 -1.61 26.01
CA LYS A 2 48.06 -2.07 24.64
C LYS A 2 46.75 -1.45 24.19
N ALA A 3 46.80 -0.55 23.21
CA ALA A 3 45.62 -0.04 22.54
C ALA A 3 44.87 -1.22 21.91
N ARG A 4 43.67 -1.53 22.42
CA ARG A 4 42.73 -2.39 21.72
C ARG A 4 42.16 -1.57 20.58
N THR A 5 42.86 -1.58 19.45
CA THR A 5 42.30 -1.07 18.20
C THR A 5 41.18 -2.04 17.83
N ASN A 6 39.94 -1.68 18.16
CA ASN A 6 38.76 -2.35 17.64
C ASN A 6 38.76 -2.10 16.14
N ILE A 7 39.41 -2.99 15.40
CA ILE A 7 39.27 -3.10 13.96
C ILE A 7 37.86 -3.64 13.75
N VAL A 8 36.87 -2.75 13.78
CA VAL A 8 35.56 -3.04 13.22
C VAL A 8 35.85 -3.35 11.76
N LYS A 9 35.77 -4.62 11.37
CA LYS A 9 36.09 -5.04 10.01
C LYS A 9 35.12 -4.28 9.10
N GLN A 10 35.62 -3.69 8.02
CA GLN A 10 34.78 -3.02 7.00
C GLN A 10 33.58 -3.88 6.56
N SER A 11 33.68 -5.22 6.66
CA SER A 11 32.59 -6.17 6.43
C SER A 11 31.41 -5.99 7.38
N ASP A 12 31.68 -5.70 8.65
CA ASP A 12 30.67 -5.61 9.70
C ASP A 12 29.95 -4.26 9.62
N ILE A 13 30.69 -3.20 9.26
CA ILE A 13 30.12 -1.88 8.93
C ILE A 13 29.21 -1.98 7.70
N LYS A 14 29.63 -2.67 6.63
CA LYS A 14 28.80 -2.86 5.42
C LYS A 14 27.53 -3.65 5.70
N LYS A 15 27.60 -4.68 6.55
CA LYS A 15 26.42 -5.46 6.97
C LYS A 15 25.44 -4.61 7.78
N GLU A 16 25.94 -3.82 8.71
CA GLU A 16 25.09 -2.95 9.53
C GLU A 16 24.45 -1.84 8.69
N VAL A 17 25.18 -1.26 7.74
CA VAL A 17 24.65 -0.30 6.76
C VAL A 17 23.60 -0.94 5.86
N ALA A 18 23.81 -2.15 5.37
CA ALA A 18 22.81 -2.85 4.54
C ALA A 18 21.53 -3.15 5.32
N LYS A 19 21.65 -3.54 6.60
CA LYS A 19 20.51 -3.80 7.49
C LYS A 19 19.73 -2.52 7.81
N GLU A 20 20.43 -1.44 8.12
CA GLU A 20 19.81 -0.12 8.36
C GLU A 20 19.14 0.43 7.09
N MET A 21 19.76 0.25 5.91
CA MET A 21 19.14 0.59 4.63
C MET A 21 17.87 -0.23 4.39
N GLN A 22 17.93 -1.55 4.57
CA GLN A 22 16.76 -2.41 4.39
C GLN A 22 15.62 -2.03 5.33
N LYS A 23 15.93 -1.71 6.59
CA LYS A 23 14.97 -1.22 7.57
C LYS A 23 14.33 0.10 7.12
N ARG A 24 15.14 1.09 6.71
CA ARG A 24 14.65 2.37 6.18
C ARG A 24 13.81 2.20 4.93
N TYR A 25 14.18 1.28 4.03
CA TYR A 25 13.36 0.93 2.87
C TYR A 25 12.01 0.35 3.28
N SER A 26 11.97 -0.54 4.28
CA SER A 26 10.69 -1.08 4.78
C SER A 26 9.82 -0.04 5.49
N GLU A 27 10.42 0.86 6.26
CA GLU A 27 9.71 1.95 6.94
C GLU A 27 9.15 2.95 5.91
N LEU A 28 9.98 3.36 4.94
CA LEU A 28 9.57 4.24 3.84
C LEU A 28 8.48 3.59 2.97
N GLN A 29 8.57 2.29 2.71
CA GLN A 29 7.51 1.55 2.03
C GLN A 29 6.21 1.57 2.84
N GLY A 30 6.27 1.37 4.16
CA GLY A 30 5.10 1.46 5.03
C GLY A 30 4.43 2.84 5.01
N GLU A 31 5.22 3.91 5.13
CA GLU A 31 4.74 5.29 5.08
C GLU A 31 4.10 5.64 3.72
N ILE A 32 4.80 5.32 2.62
CA ILE A 32 4.27 5.53 1.26
C ILE A 32 2.97 4.75 1.05
N MET A 33 2.90 3.51 1.56
CA MET A 33 1.71 2.67 1.38
C MET A 33 0.52 3.19 2.18
N GLN A 34 0.76 3.73 3.39
CA GLN A 34 -0.27 4.38 4.18
C GLN A 34 -0.82 5.61 3.45
N ASP A 35 0.06 6.50 2.97
CA ASP A 35 -0.34 7.72 2.27
C ASP A 35 -1.16 7.42 0.99
N ILE A 36 -0.71 6.45 0.20
CA ILE A 36 -1.43 6.01 -1.01
C ILE A 36 -2.80 5.43 -0.63
N THR A 37 -2.88 4.61 0.42
CA THR A 37 -4.14 4.01 0.89
C THR A 37 -5.14 5.07 1.33
N GLU A 38 -4.68 6.07 2.10
CA GLU A 38 -5.51 7.18 2.54
C GLU A 38 -6.05 7.99 1.36
N GLN A 39 -5.21 8.31 0.37
CA GLN A 39 -5.62 9.06 -0.82
C GLN A 39 -6.63 8.31 -1.70
N ILE A 40 -6.41 7.01 -1.92
CA ILE A 40 -7.35 6.15 -2.67
C ILE A 40 -8.69 6.10 -1.94
N MET A 41 -8.68 5.85 -0.63
CA MET A 41 -9.90 5.78 0.16
C MET A 41 -10.64 7.11 0.19
N ALA A 42 -9.95 8.23 0.33
CA ALA A 42 -10.57 9.56 0.26
C ALA A 42 -11.27 9.78 -1.09
N THR A 43 -10.63 9.39 -2.19
CA THR A 43 -11.18 9.52 -3.56
C THR A 43 -12.42 8.66 -3.76
N VAL A 44 -12.40 7.40 -3.30
CA VAL A 44 -13.53 6.49 -3.37
C VAL A 44 -14.70 7.01 -2.54
N LEU A 45 -14.46 7.40 -1.28
CA LEU A 45 -15.51 7.89 -0.39
C LEU A 45 -16.14 9.20 -0.89
N TRP A 46 -15.33 10.11 -1.43
CA TRP A 46 -15.82 11.32 -2.06
C TRP A 46 -16.70 11.01 -3.28
N THR A 47 -16.28 10.06 -4.12
CA THR A 47 -17.05 9.61 -5.29
C THR A 47 -18.39 9.01 -4.87
N LEU A 48 -18.41 8.19 -3.83
CA LEU A 48 -19.62 7.59 -3.26
C LEU A 48 -20.59 8.65 -2.68
N ASP A 49 -20.07 9.70 -2.02
CA ASP A 49 -20.92 10.82 -1.56
C ASP A 49 -21.48 11.63 -2.73
N LYS A 50 -20.64 12.03 -3.68
CA LYS A 50 -21.00 12.96 -4.75
C LYS A 50 -21.89 12.36 -5.82
N TRP A 51 -21.59 11.14 -6.24
CA TRP A 51 -22.25 10.53 -7.40
C TRP A 51 -23.31 9.49 -7.01
N TYR A 52 -23.15 8.87 -5.83
CA TYR A 52 -24.07 7.83 -5.36
C TYR A 52 -24.91 8.26 -4.14
N GLY A 53 -24.67 9.47 -3.61
CA GLY A 53 -25.43 10.04 -2.50
C GLY A 53 -25.19 9.37 -1.15
N TRP A 54 -24.11 8.59 -1.01
CA TRP A 54 -23.82 7.88 0.23
C TRP A 54 -23.40 8.86 1.33
N LYS A 55 -24.21 8.95 2.38
CA LYS A 55 -23.93 9.78 3.55
C LYS A 55 -23.22 9.00 4.64
N GLY A 56 -22.77 9.69 5.68
CA GLY A 56 -21.79 9.19 6.66
C GLY A 56 -22.07 7.81 7.28
N LYS A 57 -23.32 7.35 7.39
CA LYS A 57 -23.61 5.97 7.84
C LYS A 57 -23.16 4.92 6.82
N ARG A 58 -23.44 5.12 5.53
CA ARG A 58 -23.05 4.18 4.46
C ARG A 58 -21.56 4.23 4.17
N LEU A 59 -20.96 5.42 4.22
CA LEU A 59 -19.51 5.58 4.05
C LEU A 59 -18.74 4.84 5.15
N ARG A 60 -19.17 4.94 6.42
CA ARG A 60 -18.56 4.18 7.52
C ARG A 60 -18.72 2.67 7.34
N ALA A 61 -19.93 2.21 7.00
CA ALA A 61 -20.16 0.79 6.75
C ALA A 61 -19.29 0.24 5.58
N PHE A 62 -19.00 1.07 4.57
CA PHE A 62 -18.07 0.70 3.50
C PHE A 62 -16.64 0.54 4.01
N ILE A 63 -16.14 1.49 4.81
CA ILE A 63 -14.82 1.41 5.44
C ILE A 63 -14.71 0.15 6.30
N ASP A 64 -15.73 -0.12 7.13
CA ASP A 64 -15.76 -1.30 7.99
C ASP A 64 -15.70 -2.60 7.16
N ALA A 65 -16.41 -2.65 6.02
CA ALA A 65 -16.38 -3.81 5.12
C ALA A 65 -15.01 -3.99 4.44
N VAL A 66 -14.37 -2.88 4.01
CA VAL A 66 -13.02 -2.90 3.44
C VAL A 66 -12.01 -3.42 4.48
N ASN A 67 -12.04 -2.89 5.70
CA ASN A 67 -11.17 -3.33 6.80
C ASN A 67 -11.38 -4.81 7.14
N SER A 68 -12.65 -5.25 7.26
CA SER A 68 -12.96 -6.65 7.47
C SER A 68 -12.47 -7.55 6.35
N THR A 69 -12.41 -7.05 5.11
CA THR A 69 -11.86 -7.81 3.98
C THR A 69 -10.34 -7.94 4.12
N PHE A 70 -9.65 -6.86 4.51
CA PHE A 70 -8.21 -6.90 4.80
C PHE A 70 -7.86 -7.83 5.98
N ASP A 71 -8.66 -7.85 7.05
CA ASP A 71 -8.44 -8.75 8.18
C ASP A 71 -8.57 -10.23 7.78
N ILE A 72 -9.49 -10.53 6.84
CA ILE A 72 -9.62 -11.87 6.24
C ILE A 72 -8.42 -12.17 5.35
N MET A 73 -7.90 -11.17 4.63
CA MET A 73 -6.72 -11.32 3.78
C MET A 73 -5.44 -11.60 4.58
N ASP A 74 -5.30 -11.04 5.78
CA ASP A 74 -4.13 -11.26 6.64
C ASP A 74 -4.18 -12.63 7.36
N THR A 75 -5.34 -13.29 7.37
CA THR A 75 -5.58 -14.56 8.07
C THR A 75 -5.75 -15.78 7.16
N ALA A 76 -6.09 -15.58 5.88
CA ALA A 76 -6.10 -16.63 4.86
C ALA A 76 -4.95 -16.41 3.87
N GLU A 77 -4.49 -17.45 3.18
CA GLU A 77 -3.71 -17.32 1.93
C GLU A 77 -4.62 -16.67 0.87
N PHE A 78 -4.97 -15.40 1.05
CA PHE A 78 -5.93 -14.70 0.23
C PHE A 78 -5.18 -14.16 -0.98
N ASP A 79 -5.43 -14.80 -2.11
CA ASP A 79 -4.89 -14.38 -3.39
C ASP A 79 -5.60 -13.08 -3.82
N ASN A 80 -4.89 -11.95 -3.76
CA ASN A 80 -5.37 -10.65 -4.23
C ASN A 80 -5.84 -10.70 -5.70
N ASP A 81 -5.30 -11.64 -6.48
CA ASP A 81 -5.71 -11.86 -7.86
C ASP A 81 -7.18 -12.30 -7.95
N ASN A 82 -7.78 -12.86 -6.90
CA ASN A 82 -9.18 -13.30 -6.92
C ASN A 82 -10.18 -12.15 -7.02
N ASN A 83 -9.94 -11.01 -6.37
CA ASN A 83 -10.90 -9.88 -6.42
C ASN A 83 -10.84 -9.17 -7.77
N ALA A 84 -9.64 -8.93 -8.29
CA ALA A 84 -9.46 -8.35 -9.63
C ALA A 84 -9.99 -9.30 -10.72
N SER A 85 -9.69 -10.61 -10.60
CA SER A 85 -10.22 -11.62 -11.52
C SER A 85 -11.74 -11.73 -11.42
N TYR A 86 -12.32 -11.69 -10.22
CA TYR A 86 -13.77 -11.69 -10.03
C TYR A 86 -14.44 -10.52 -10.76
N LEU A 87 -13.90 -9.30 -10.62
CA LEU A 87 -14.44 -8.11 -11.30
C LEU A 87 -14.34 -8.23 -12.82
N LYS A 88 -13.22 -8.77 -13.32
CA LYS A 88 -13.01 -9.00 -14.75
C LYS A 88 -13.94 -10.07 -15.30
N GLU A 89 -14.04 -11.22 -14.65
CA GLU A 89 -14.84 -12.36 -15.10
C GLU A 89 -16.35 -12.10 -14.98
N THR A 90 -16.77 -11.44 -13.90
CA THR A 90 -18.20 -11.23 -13.61
C THR A 90 -18.76 -10.01 -14.33
N TYR A 91 -17.99 -8.92 -14.37
CA TYR A 91 -18.48 -7.63 -14.84
C TYR A 91 -17.71 -7.09 -16.06
N GLY A 92 -16.68 -7.80 -16.53
CA GLY A 92 -15.84 -7.32 -17.64
C GLY A 92 -14.93 -6.14 -17.26
N ILE A 93 -14.74 -5.87 -15.96
CA ILE A 93 -13.96 -4.72 -15.47
C ILE A 93 -12.51 -5.18 -15.26
N ASP A 94 -11.63 -4.86 -16.20
CA ASP A 94 -10.20 -5.12 -16.08
C ASP A 94 -9.47 -3.91 -15.47
N LEU A 95 -9.07 -4.03 -14.20
CA LEU A 95 -8.34 -2.97 -13.50
C LEU A 95 -6.97 -2.66 -14.12
N SER A 96 -6.32 -3.63 -14.76
CA SER A 96 -5.00 -3.42 -15.39
C SER A 96 -5.08 -2.58 -16.66
N GLU A 97 -6.18 -2.69 -17.40
CA GLU A 97 -6.45 -1.87 -18.59
C GLU A 97 -6.94 -0.46 -18.21
N LEU A 98 -7.70 -0.36 -17.11
CA LEU A 98 -8.29 0.90 -16.65
C LEU A 98 -7.31 1.76 -15.85
N ILE A 99 -6.39 1.16 -15.10
CA ILE A 99 -5.32 1.86 -14.35
C ILE A 99 -4.10 2.06 -15.26
N SER A 100 -4.31 2.38 -16.55
CA SER A 100 -3.20 2.70 -17.45
C SER A 100 -2.47 3.99 -17.01
N THR A 101 -1.25 4.13 -17.51
CA THR A 101 -0.13 5.06 -17.24
C THR A 101 -0.46 6.48 -16.73
N GLU A 102 -1.66 7.02 -16.95
CA GLU A 102 -2.08 8.36 -16.50
C GLU A 102 -2.21 8.52 -14.98
N MET A 103 -2.58 7.48 -14.22
CA MET A 103 -2.59 7.55 -12.75
C MET A 103 -1.16 7.56 -12.19
N THR A 104 -0.28 6.73 -12.76
CA THR A 104 1.14 6.62 -12.37
C THR A 104 1.93 7.89 -12.69
N ASP A 105 1.66 8.52 -13.85
CA ASP A 105 2.29 9.77 -14.26
C ASP A 105 1.88 10.98 -13.40
N ARG A 106 0.68 10.97 -12.82
CA ARG A 106 0.19 12.04 -11.94
C ARG A 106 0.80 11.94 -10.54
N VAL A 107 1.02 10.73 -10.02
CA VAL A 107 1.73 10.51 -8.75
C VAL A 107 3.20 10.93 -8.87
N GLN A 108 3.86 10.70 -10.01
CA GLN A 108 5.25 11.10 -10.22
C GLN A 108 5.46 12.61 -10.44
N LYS A 109 4.42 13.34 -10.87
CA LYS A 109 4.49 14.79 -11.18
C LYS A 109 3.92 15.69 -10.09
N GLY A 110 3.43 15.13 -8.98
CA GLY A 110 2.70 15.87 -7.95
C GLY A 110 3.00 15.37 -6.54
N GLY A 111 4.24 15.56 -6.10
CA GLY A 111 4.71 15.53 -4.72
C GLY A 111 5.90 16.47 -4.58
#